data_AF-A0A127Z810-F1
#
_entry.id   AF-A0A127Z810-F1
#
_cell.length_a   1.000
_cell.length_b   1.000
_cell.length_c   1.000
_cell.angle_alpha   90.00
_cell.angle_beta   90.00
_cell.angle_gamma   90.00
#
_symmetry.space_group_name_H-M   'P 1'
#
loop_
_entity.id
_entity.type
_entity.pdbx_description
1 polymer ?
#
loop_
_entity_poly.entity_id
_entity_poly.type
_entity_poly.pdbx_seq_one_letter_code
_entity_poly.pdbx_strand_id
1 'polypeptide(L)'
;MSSITDRAAGFISRVNPLKDPGFAQNASRALHYDYGPISILAAFAGSHLLLQHRLPMVFYGLDNNVYPRDDLRVNGEKHVASGRITPAQLRRLKRWEAAHYNAVENLAIFIGAILSLQFSGASNRLVNRVAGTYLAARAAFALLYITVEDPKLAWGRTIAWWTGNITCIYGLVQAAKQLNHGVAAGTTAV
;
A
#
# COMPACT_ATOMS: atom_id res chain seq x y z
N MET A 1 35.50 -30.08 -11.90
CA MET A 1 35.04 -28.78 -11.34
C MET A 1 33.54 -28.69 -11.59
N SER A 2 32.69 -28.46 -10.57
CA SER A 2 31.24 -28.30 -10.81
C SER A 2 30.99 -26.98 -11.56
N SER A 3 30.11 -26.99 -12.54
CA SER A 3 29.73 -25.79 -13.29
C SER A 3 29.01 -24.78 -12.37
N ILE A 4 29.01 -23.50 -12.77
CA ILE A 4 28.19 -22.45 -12.13
C ILE A 4 26.71 -22.85 -12.11
N THR A 5 26.24 -23.54 -13.16
CA THR A 5 24.88 -24.08 -13.23
C THR A 5 24.62 -25.15 -12.17
N ASP A 6 25.58 -26.04 -11.89
CA ASP A 6 25.42 -27.08 -10.86
C ASP A 6 25.36 -26.48 -9.45
N ARG A 7 26.12 -25.39 -9.22
CA ARG A 7 26.08 -24.63 -7.97
C ARG A 7 24.75 -23.91 -7.80
N ALA A 8 24.23 -23.29 -8.86
CA ALA A 8 22.92 -22.63 -8.84
C ALA A 8 21.78 -23.64 -8.62
N ALA A 9 21.80 -24.77 -9.31
CA ALA A 9 20.82 -25.85 -9.14
C ALA A 9 20.89 -26.45 -7.72
N GLY A 10 22.09 -26.68 -7.21
CA GLY A 10 22.32 -27.16 -5.84
C GLY A 10 21.92 -26.16 -4.76
N PHE A 11 22.01 -24.85 -5.04
CA PHE A 11 21.51 -23.80 -4.15
C PHE A 11 19.98 -23.77 -4.17
N ILE A 12 19.35 -23.63 -5.34
CA ILE A 12 17.89 -23.62 -5.50
C ILE A 12 17.26 -24.88 -4.90
N SER A 13 17.87 -26.05 -5.12
CA SER A 13 17.41 -27.32 -4.53
C SER A 13 17.43 -27.33 -3.00
N ARG A 14 18.42 -26.68 -2.38
CA ARG A 14 18.57 -26.59 -0.92
C ARG A 14 17.69 -25.53 -0.29
N VAL A 15 17.44 -24.42 -0.99
CA VAL A 15 16.59 -23.33 -0.50
C VAL A 15 15.15 -23.44 -0.98
N ASN A 16 14.76 -24.52 -1.65
CA ASN A 16 13.39 -24.68 -2.15
C ASN A 16 12.45 -24.97 -0.98
N PRO A 17 11.63 -23.99 -0.54
CA PRO A 17 10.71 -24.20 0.57
C PRO A 17 9.62 -25.22 0.21
N LEU A 18 9.37 -25.48 -1.08
CA LEU A 18 8.41 -26.48 -1.53
C LEU A 18 8.84 -27.93 -1.22
N LYS A 19 10.11 -28.15 -0.83
CA LYS A 19 10.60 -29.47 -0.40
C LYS A 19 10.41 -29.73 1.10
N ASP A 20 10.08 -28.71 1.88
CA ASP A 20 9.79 -28.88 3.30
C ASP A 20 8.37 -29.49 3.45
N PRO A 21 8.23 -30.70 4.04
CA PRO A 21 6.93 -31.33 4.25
C PRO A 21 6.00 -30.50 5.14
N GLY A 22 6.56 -29.62 5.99
CA GLY A 22 5.80 -28.67 6.81
C GLY A 22 5.36 -27.42 6.06
N PHE A 23 5.98 -27.06 4.92
CA PHE A 23 5.71 -25.82 4.21
C PHE A 23 4.27 -25.73 3.70
N ALA A 24 3.75 -26.79 3.08
CA ALA A 24 2.37 -26.82 2.59
C ALA A 24 1.36 -26.68 3.73
N GLN A 25 1.63 -27.32 4.87
CA GLN A 25 0.78 -27.24 6.06
C GLN A 25 0.85 -25.85 6.71
N ASN A 26 2.04 -25.25 6.78
CA ASN A 26 2.25 -23.90 7.31
C ASN A 26 1.66 -22.82 6.40
N ALA A 27 1.77 -22.97 5.07
CA ALA A 27 1.14 -22.09 4.09
C ALA A 27 -0.39 -22.19 4.14
N SER A 28 -0.92 -23.41 4.34
CA SER A 28 -2.34 -23.64 4.60
C SER A 28 -2.79 -22.92 5.88
N ARG A 29 -2.08 -23.12 6.99
CA ARG A 29 -2.33 -22.41 8.26
C ARG A 29 -2.25 -20.89 8.10
N ALA A 30 -1.32 -20.38 7.30
CA ALA A 30 -1.17 -18.96 7.05
C ALA A 30 -2.38 -18.34 6.32
N LEU A 31 -3.11 -19.13 5.51
CA LEU A 31 -4.37 -18.71 4.88
C LEU A 31 -5.54 -18.64 5.87
N HIS A 32 -5.41 -19.27 7.04
CA HIS A 32 -6.41 -19.23 8.11
C HIS A 32 -6.21 -18.09 9.09
N TYR A 33 -5.08 -17.37 9.09
CA TYR A 33 -4.94 -16.16 9.90
C TYR A 33 -5.71 -14.99 9.27
N ASP A 34 -6.33 -14.18 10.12
CA ASP A 34 -6.93 -12.91 9.71
C ASP A 34 -5.88 -11.79 9.80
N TYR A 35 -5.45 -11.29 8.64
CA TYR A 35 -4.52 -10.16 8.57
C TYR A 35 -5.23 -8.80 8.52
N GLY A 36 -6.55 -8.74 8.71
CA GLY A 36 -7.32 -7.49 8.73
C GLY A 36 -6.71 -6.40 9.62
N PRO A 37 -6.54 -6.63 10.93
CA PRO A 37 -6.05 -5.60 11.84
C PRO A 37 -4.61 -5.16 11.52
N ILE A 38 -3.72 -6.11 11.21
CA ILE A 38 -2.33 -5.77 10.87
C ILE A 38 -2.23 -5.06 9.53
N SER A 39 -3.14 -5.33 8.58
CA SER A 39 -3.17 -4.62 7.30
C SER A 39 -3.62 -3.17 7.45
N ILE A 40 -4.56 -2.88 8.37
CA ILE A 40 -4.93 -1.52 8.75
C ILE A 40 -3.72 -0.78 9.33
N LEU A 41 -3.00 -1.41 10.26
CA LEU A 41 -1.77 -0.82 10.81
C LEU A 41 -0.71 -0.60 9.71
N ALA A 42 -0.55 -1.55 8.79
CA ALA A 42 0.38 -1.40 7.68
C ALA A 42 -0.02 -0.24 6.74
N ALA A 43 -1.31 -0.06 6.45
CA ALA A 43 -1.79 1.07 5.65
C ALA A 43 -1.60 2.41 6.37
N PHE A 44 -1.83 2.45 7.69
CA PHE A 44 -1.55 3.62 8.51
C PHE A 44 -0.05 3.96 8.51
N ALA A 45 0.82 2.98 8.80
CA ALA A 45 2.27 3.16 8.79
C ALA A 45 2.79 3.59 7.41
N GLY A 46 2.26 2.98 6.34
CA GLY A 46 2.60 3.34 4.97
C GLY A 46 2.23 4.78 4.63
N SER A 47 1.05 5.24 5.04
CA SER A 47 0.58 6.60 4.79
C SER A 47 1.26 7.63 5.70
N HIS A 48 1.29 7.42 7.01
CA HIS A 48 1.66 8.45 8.00
C HIS A 48 3.13 8.42 8.42
N LEU A 49 3.84 7.29 8.23
CA LEU A 49 5.25 7.17 8.62
C LEU A 49 6.15 7.11 7.38
N LEU A 50 5.86 6.20 6.45
CA LEU A 50 6.75 5.98 5.29
C LEU A 50 6.57 7.04 4.20
N LEU A 51 5.33 7.35 3.82
CA LEU A 51 5.05 8.35 2.79
C LEU A 51 5.05 9.78 3.29
N GLN A 52 5.33 10.03 4.58
CA GLN A 52 5.38 11.37 5.12
C GLN A 52 6.41 12.23 4.35
N HIS A 53 5.90 13.16 3.53
CA HIS A 53 6.71 14.03 2.67
C HIS A 53 7.69 14.95 3.42
N ARG A 54 7.55 15.05 4.75
CA ARG A 54 8.46 15.80 5.61
C ARG A 54 9.82 15.12 5.78
N LEU A 55 9.88 13.79 5.74
CA LEU A 55 11.15 13.06 5.86
C LEU A 55 12.19 13.54 4.84
N PRO A 56 11.92 13.56 3.52
CA PRO A 56 12.88 14.09 2.56
C PRO A 56 13.14 15.59 2.73
N MET A 57 12.18 16.39 3.17
CA MET A 57 12.39 17.83 3.41
C MET A 57 13.35 18.11 4.57
N VAL A 58 13.32 17.30 5.63
CA VAL A 58 14.29 17.37 6.73
C VAL A 58 15.71 17.07 6.21
N PHE A 59 15.88 16.05 5.37
CA PHE A 59 17.18 15.74 4.77
C PHE A 59 17.72 16.87 3.86
N TYR A 60 16.83 17.63 3.22
CA TYR A 60 17.20 18.81 2.43
C TYR A 60 17.29 20.11 3.24
N GLY A 61 17.02 20.08 4.55
CA GLY A 61 17.02 21.28 5.40
C GLY A 61 15.95 22.32 5.02
N LEU A 62 14.80 21.85 4.50
CA LEU A 62 13.70 22.70 4.04
C LEU A 62 12.55 22.82 5.05
N ASP A 63 12.49 21.90 6.02
CA ASP A 63 11.36 21.75 6.92
C ASP A 63 11.21 22.96 7.86
N ASN A 64 10.04 23.61 7.81
CA ASN A 64 9.64 24.68 8.72
C ASN A 64 8.44 24.22 9.55
N ASN A 65 8.63 24.08 10.86
CA ASN A 65 7.55 23.71 11.77
C ASN A 65 6.48 24.80 11.97
N VAL A 66 6.75 26.05 11.56
CA VAL A 66 5.80 27.16 11.73
C VAL A 66 4.68 27.11 10.69
N TYR A 67 5.01 26.88 9.42
CA TYR A 67 4.05 26.81 8.31
C TYR A 67 4.39 25.66 7.34
N PRO A 68 4.28 24.40 7.77
CA PRO A 68 4.81 23.25 7.02
C PRO A 68 4.15 23.04 5.64
N ARG A 69 2.92 23.53 5.44
CA ARG A 69 2.23 23.45 4.14
C ARG A 69 2.76 24.44 3.09
N ASP A 70 3.56 25.41 3.53
CA ASP A 70 4.08 26.47 2.66
C ASP A 70 5.51 26.21 2.19
N ASP A 71 6.19 25.21 2.76
CA ASP A 71 7.59 24.85 2.46
C ASP A 71 7.81 24.58 0.97
N LEU A 72 6.94 23.77 0.36
CA LEU A 72 7.02 23.48 -1.08
C LEU A 72 6.15 24.40 -1.93
N ARG A 73 4.98 24.80 -1.40
CA ARG A 73 3.98 25.58 -2.14
C ARG A 73 4.40 27.02 -2.37
N VAL A 74 4.91 27.68 -1.33
CA VAL A 74 5.28 29.11 -1.35
C VAL A 74 6.79 29.28 -1.42
N ASN A 75 7.54 28.47 -0.67
CA ASN A 75 8.99 28.63 -0.54
C ASN A 75 9.80 27.75 -1.49
N GLY A 76 9.17 26.80 -2.18
CA GLY A 76 9.86 25.86 -3.08
C GLY A 76 10.75 26.53 -4.12
N GLU A 77 10.24 27.53 -4.84
CA GLU A 77 11.03 28.25 -5.85
C GLU A 77 12.16 29.09 -5.23
N LYS A 78 11.97 29.60 -4.01
CA LYS A 78 13.05 30.29 -3.27
C LYS A 78 14.17 29.33 -2.93
N HIS A 79 13.85 28.08 -2.56
CA HIS A 79 14.85 27.05 -2.29
C HIS A 79 15.63 26.67 -3.54
N VAL A 80 14.99 26.65 -4.70
CA VAL A 80 15.66 26.47 -6.00
C VAL A 80 16.57 27.67 -6.31
N ALA A 81 16.06 28.90 -6.20
CA ALA A 81 16.82 30.12 -6.46
C ALA A 81 18.03 30.28 -5.53
N SER A 82 17.91 29.83 -4.27
CA SER A 82 19.02 29.81 -3.30
C SER A 82 20.05 28.70 -3.53
N GLY A 83 19.80 27.79 -4.48
CA GLY A 83 20.68 26.65 -4.76
C GLY A 83 20.59 25.49 -3.75
N ARG A 84 19.66 25.53 -2.78
CA ARG A 84 19.48 24.44 -1.79
C ARG A 84 18.98 23.14 -2.41
N ILE A 85 18.11 23.26 -3.41
CA ILE A 85 17.59 22.11 -4.18
C ILE A 85 17.56 22.44 -5.67
N THR A 86 17.56 21.40 -6.49
CA THR A 86 17.38 21.51 -7.94
C THR A 86 15.89 21.59 -8.30
N PRO A 87 15.54 22.11 -9.49
CA PRO A 87 14.16 22.07 -9.98
C PRO A 87 13.57 20.66 -10.03
N ALA A 88 14.39 19.65 -10.37
CA ALA A 88 13.95 18.25 -10.40
C ALA A 88 13.62 17.71 -9.00
N GLN A 89 14.42 18.06 -7.99
CA GLN A 89 14.15 17.73 -6.59
C GLN A 89 12.85 18.39 -6.12
N LEU A 90 12.63 19.67 -6.44
CA LEU A 90 11.37 20.36 -6.10
C LEU A 90 10.14 19.65 -6.71
N ARG A 91 10.20 19.29 -8.00
CA ARG A 91 9.10 18.55 -8.65
C ARG A 91 8.85 17.20 -8.00
N ARG A 92 9.90 16.47 -7.64
CA ARG A 92 9.78 15.19 -6.92
C ARG A 92 9.16 15.36 -5.53
N LEU A 93 9.57 16.38 -4.77
CA LEU A 93 9.00 16.69 -3.46
C LEU A 93 7.51 17.03 -3.55
N LYS A 94 7.10 17.87 -4.53
CA LYS A 94 5.69 18.18 -4.80
C LYS A 94 4.87 16.92 -5.11
N ARG A 95 5.42 15.98 -5.90
CA ARG A 95 4.77 14.69 -6.17
C ARG A 95 4.70 13.78 -4.95
N TRP A 96 5.72 13.78 -4.10
CA TRP A 96 5.71 13.03 -2.84
C TRP A 96 4.65 13.56 -1.89
N GLU A 97 4.56 14.88 -1.72
CA GLU A 97 3.50 15.52 -0.95
C GLU A 97 2.10 15.12 -1.45
N ALA A 98 1.87 15.18 -2.77
CA ALA A 98 0.60 14.75 -3.35
C ALA A 98 0.32 13.25 -3.11
N ALA A 99 1.34 12.39 -3.21
CA ALA A 99 1.20 10.95 -2.94
C ALA A 99 0.86 10.68 -1.46
N HIS A 100 1.46 11.44 -0.54
CA HIS A 100 1.19 11.39 0.89
C HIS A 100 -0.28 11.73 1.19
N TYR A 101 -0.75 12.89 0.74
CA TYR A 101 -2.14 13.31 0.97
C TYR A 101 -3.13 12.30 0.38
N ASN A 102 -2.87 11.79 -0.82
CA ASN A 102 -3.74 10.78 -1.41
C ASN A 102 -3.77 9.47 -0.59
N ALA A 103 -2.64 9.07 0.02
CA ALA A 103 -2.60 7.90 0.89
C ALA A 103 -3.41 8.11 2.17
N VAL A 104 -3.38 9.31 2.75
CA VAL A 104 -4.18 9.68 3.92
C VAL A 104 -5.68 9.68 3.57
N GLU A 105 -6.08 10.29 2.46
CA GLU A 105 -7.47 10.36 2.00
C GLU A 105 -8.08 8.97 1.75
N ASN A 106 -7.29 8.04 1.21
CA ASN A 106 -7.75 6.69 0.89
C ASN A 106 -7.78 5.76 2.12
N LEU A 107 -7.17 6.16 3.24
CA LEU A 107 -7.06 5.28 4.40
C LEU A 107 -8.44 4.93 4.99
N ALA A 108 -9.36 5.89 5.04
CA ALA A 108 -10.69 5.69 5.64
C ALA A 108 -11.52 4.63 4.91
N ILE A 109 -11.55 4.66 3.56
CA ILE A 109 -12.31 3.67 2.78
C ILE A 109 -11.70 2.27 2.92
N PHE A 110 -10.38 2.16 3.03
CA PHE A 110 -9.71 0.87 3.26
C PHE A 110 -10.05 0.30 4.64
N ILE A 111 -9.94 1.12 5.69
CA ILE A 111 -10.33 0.72 7.05
C ILE A 111 -11.79 0.26 7.07
N GLY A 112 -12.69 1.04 6.47
CA GLY A 112 -14.11 0.68 6.38
C GLY A 112 -14.34 -0.64 5.66
N ALA A 113 -13.64 -0.90 4.55
CA ALA A 113 -13.77 -2.15 3.81
C ALA A 113 -13.31 -3.38 4.61
N ILE A 114 -12.16 -3.29 5.29
CA ILE A 114 -11.63 -4.39 6.11
C ILE A 114 -12.53 -4.65 7.32
N LEU A 115 -12.91 -3.61 8.06
CA LEU A 115 -13.79 -3.76 9.22
C LEU A 115 -15.16 -4.32 8.81
N SER A 116 -15.73 -3.87 7.68
CA SER A 116 -17.01 -4.39 7.18
C SER A 116 -16.94 -5.88 6.85
N LEU A 117 -15.85 -6.33 6.22
CA LEU A 117 -15.65 -7.75 5.92
C LEU A 117 -15.48 -8.60 7.18
N GLN A 118 -14.72 -8.10 8.17
CA GLN A 118 -14.56 -8.80 9.44
C GLN A 118 -15.89 -8.88 10.19
N PHE A 119 -16.63 -7.78 10.25
CA PHE A 119 -17.95 -7.71 10.87
C PHE A 119 -18.98 -8.60 10.18
N SER A 120 -18.90 -8.77 8.85
CA SER A 120 -19.82 -9.64 8.11
C SER A 120 -19.51 -11.13 8.26
N GLY A 121 -18.49 -11.52 9.03
CA GLY A 121 -18.03 -12.90 9.13
C GLY A 121 -17.45 -13.43 7.82
N ALA A 122 -16.85 -12.56 6.99
CA ALA A 122 -16.21 -12.99 5.76
C ALA A 122 -15.02 -13.93 6.03
N SER A 123 -14.77 -14.86 5.12
CA SER A 123 -13.63 -15.76 5.24
C SER A 123 -12.31 -14.96 5.30
N ASN A 124 -11.36 -15.40 6.14
CA ASN A 124 -10.03 -14.77 6.27
C ASN A 124 -9.31 -14.68 4.92
N ARG A 125 -9.51 -15.66 4.03
CA ARG A 125 -9.01 -15.62 2.65
C ARG A 125 -9.48 -14.38 1.88
N LEU A 126 -10.74 -14.00 2.02
CA LEU A 126 -11.31 -12.82 1.36
C LEU A 126 -10.74 -11.53 1.96
N VAL A 127 -10.71 -11.43 3.29
CA VAL A 127 -10.13 -10.27 4.01
C VAL A 127 -8.67 -10.07 3.56
N ASN A 128 -7.87 -11.12 3.61
CA ASN A 128 -6.45 -11.10 3.26
C ASN A 128 -6.21 -10.74 1.79
N ARG A 129 -7.08 -11.20 0.88
CA ARG A 129 -6.99 -10.84 -0.54
C ARG A 129 -7.26 -9.35 -0.76
N VAL A 130 -8.33 -8.83 -0.16
CA VAL A 130 -8.68 -7.39 -0.24
C VAL A 130 -7.57 -6.53 0.35
N ALA A 131 -7.07 -6.90 1.54
CA ALA A 131 -5.95 -6.25 2.20
C ALA A 131 -4.67 -6.25 1.33
N GLY A 132 -4.25 -7.42 0.87
CA GLY A 132 -3.03 -7.58 0.09
C GLY A 132 -3.09 -6.84 -1.25
N THR A 133 -4.19 -6.94 -1.98
CA THR A 133 -4.37 -6.23 -3.25
C THR A 133 -4.36 -4.71 -3.04
N TYR A 134 -5.06 -4.20 -2.02
CA TYR A 134 -5.03 -2.78 -1.69
C TYR A 134 -3.61 -2.30 -1.39
N LEU A 135 -2.92 -2.95 -0.44
CA LEU A 135 -1.57 -2.54 -0.02
C LEU A 135 -0.57 -2.56 -1.18
N ALA A 136 -0.62 -3.59 -2.02
CA ALA A 136 0.23 -3.69 -3.22
C ALA A 136 -0.08 -2.57 -4.23
N ALA A 137 -1.36 -2.32 -4.49
CA ALA A 137 -1.79 -1.24 -5.39
C ALA A 137 -1.37 0.13 -4.87
N ARG A 138 -1.45 0.38 -3.55
CA ARG A 138 -1.01 1.63 -2.92
C ARG A 138 0.51 1.81 -2.96
N ALA A 139 1.27 0.74 -2.75
CA ALA A 139 2.73 0.79 -2.88
C ALA A 139 3.15 1.10 -4.32
N ALA A 140 2.54 0.44 -5.32
CA ALA A 140 2.78 0.70 -6.73
C ALA A 140 2.39 2.13 -7.12
N PHE A 141 1.21 2.59 -6.68
CA PHE A 141 0.74 3.96 -6.89
C PHE A 141 1.75 4.98 -6.37
N ALA A 142 2.19 4.84 -5.12
CA ALA A 142 3.10 5.79 -4.50
C ALA A 142 4.47 5.80 -5.19
N LEU A 143 5.02 4.62 -5.52
CA LEU A 143 6.28 4.52 -6.25
C LEU A 143 6.19 5.25 -7.60
N LEU A 144 5.16 4.94 -8.39
CA LEU A 144 4.95 5.56 -9.70
C LEU A 144 4.75 7.07 -9.59
N TYR A 145 3.96 7.53 -8.63
CA TYR A 145 3.71 8.97 -8.43
C TYR A 145 5.02 9.71 -8.12
N ILE A 146 5.86 9.17 -7.24
CA ILE A 146 7.06 9.86 -6.80
C ILE A 146 8.13 9.88 -7.91
N THR A 147 8.32 8.77 -8.62
CA THR A 147 9.50 8.57 -9.48
C THR A 147 9.27 8.86 -10.96
N VAL A 148 8.03 8.77 -11.46
CA VAL A 148 7.75 8.90 -12.89
C VAL A 148 7.39 10.34 -13.25
N GLU A 149 8.12 10.92 -14.23
CA GLU A 149 7.77 12.21 -14.86
C GLU A 149 7.14 12.05 -16.25
N ASP A 150 7.28 10.88 -16.88
CA ASP A 150 6.76 10.60 -18.22
C ASP A 150 5.22 10.51 -18.21
N PRO A 151 4.51 11.33 -19.00
CA PRO A 151 3.05 11.31 -19.09
C PRO A 151 2.45 9.95 -19.49
N LYS A 152 3.14 9.16 -20.32
CA LYS A 152 2.67 7.83 -20.76
C LYS A 152 2.75 6.83 -19.62
N LEU A 153 3.87 6.83 -18.89
CA LEU A 153 4.06 5.96 -17.72
C LEU A 153 3.20 6.40 -16.53
N ALA A 154 2.79 7.68 -16.47
CA ALA A 154 1.88 8.19 -15.45
C ALA A 154 0.47 7.55 -15.50
N TRP A 155 0.06 6.92 -16.61
CA TRP A 155 -1.17 6.12 -16.65
C TRP A 155 -1.12 4.91 -15.71
N GLY A 156 0.07 4.36 -15.46
CA GLY A 156 0.25 3.28 -14.49
C GLY A 156 -0.20 3.69 -13.08
N ARG A 157 -0.01 4.96 -12.71
CA ARG A 157 -0.52 5.52 -11.46
C ARG A 157 -2.04 5.45 -11.41
N THR A 158 -2.72 5.85 -12.49
CA THR A 158 -4.19 5.81 -12.56
C THR A 158 -4.73 4.39 -12.42
N ILE A 159 -4.08 3.42 -13.08
CA ILE A 159 -4.45 2.01 -12.97
C ILE A 159 -4.27 1.53 -11.53
N ALA A 160 -3.09 1.74 -10.92
CA ALA A 160 -2.83 1.34 -9.55
C ALA A 160 -3.80 1.99 -8.55
N TRP A 161 -4.14 3.27 -8.75
CA TRP A 161 -5.11 3.99 -7.94
C TRP A 161 -6.50 3.35 -8.01
N TRP A 162 -7.01 3.10 -9.23
CA TRP A 162 -8.31 2.45 -9.41
C TRP A 162 -8.33 1.03 -8.90
N THR A 163 -7.24 0.25 -9.06
CA THR A 163 -7.13 -1.10 -8.48
C THR A 163 -7.36 -1.08 -6.96
N GLY A 164 -6.74 -0.14 -6.24
CA GLY A 164 -6.95 0.00 -4.80
C GLY A 164 -8.40 0.35 -4.43
N ASN A 165 -8.99 1.30 -5.15
CA ASN A 165 -10.36 1.77 -4.90
C ASN A 165 -11.41 0.69 -5.22
N ILE A 166 -11.31 0.07 -6.39
CA ILE A 166 -12.21 -1.03 -6.81
C ILE A 166 -12.10 -2.20 -5.84
N THR A 167 -10.91 -2.49 -5.31
CA THR A 167 -10.72 -3.56 -4.32
C THR A 167 -11.47 -3.27 -3.02
N CYS A 168 -11.45 -2.02 -2.53
CA CYS A 168 -12.21 -1.63 -1.34
C CYS A 168 -13.73 -1.68 -1.59
N ILE A 169 -14.18 -1.16 -2.74
CA ILE A 169 -15.59 -1.23 -3.16
C ILE A 169 -16.05 -2.69 -3.25
N TYR A 170 -15.23 -3.55 -3.86
CA TYR A 170 -15.49 -4.98 -3.92
C TYR A 170 -15.62 -5.60 -2.52
N GLY A 171 -14.70 -5.27 -1.60
CA GLY A 171 -14.79 -5.72 -0.21
C GLY A 171 -16.09 -5.32 0.48
N LEU A 172 -16.49 -4.05 0.35
CA LEU A 172 -17.74 -3.53 0.89
C LEU A 172 -18.98 -4.24 0.30
N VAL A 173 -19.00 -4.46 -1.01
CA VAL A 173 -20.10 -5.19 -1.68
C VAL A 173 -20.19 -6.63 -1.20
N GLN A 174 -19.04 -7.29 -0.98
CA GLN A 174 -19.02 -8.67 -0.48
C GLN A 174 -19.50 -8.74 0.97
N ALA A 175 -19.11 -7.79 1.82
CA ALA A 175 -19.60 -7.68 3.19
C ALA A 175 -21.13 -7.49 3.22
N ALA A 176 -21.65 -6.57 2.38
CA ALA A 176 -23.07 -6.30 2.27
C ALA A 176 -23.86 -7.55 1.83
N LYS A 177 -23.37 -8.29 0.83
CA LYS A 177 -24.00 -9.56 0.43
C LYS A 177 -24.07 -10.54 1.60
N GLN A 178 -22.97 -10.69 2.34
CA GLN A 178 -22.91 -11.68 3.41
C GLN A 178 -23.84 -11.34 4.58
N LEU A 179 -23.89 -10.06 4.97
CA LEU A 179 -24.85 -9.56 5.96
C LEU A 179 -26.30 -9.78 5.53
N ASN A 180 -26.63 -9.46 4.27
CA ASN A 180 -28.00 -9.58 3.76
C ASN A 180 -28.43 -11.03 3.49
N HIS A 181 -27.49 -11.93 3.18
CA HIS A 181 -27.78 -13.37 3.12
C HIS A 181 -28.18 -13.90 4.51
N GLY A 182 -27.59 -13.40 5.59
CA GLY A 182 -28.02 -13.71 6.97
C GLY A 182 -29.46 -13.26 7.26
N VAL A 183 -29.83 -12.07 6.79
CA VAL A 183 -31.20 -11.54 6.91
C VAL A 183 -32.22 -12.42 6.18
N ALA A 184 -31.90 -12.88 4.96
CA ALA A 184 -32.77 -13.78 4.20
C ALA A 184 -32.88 -15.19 4.81
N ALA A 185 -31.86 -15.65 5.54
CA ALA A 185 -31.82 -16.95 6.19
C ALA A 185 -32.36 -16.95 7.63
N GLY A 186 -32.76 -15.80 8.18
CA GLY A 186 -33.23 -15.66 9.56
C GLY A 186 -32.12 -15.78 10.60
N THR A 187 -30.85 -15.70 10.21
CA THR A 187 -29.70 -15.77 11.10
C THR A 187 -29.21 -14.35 11.36
N THR A 188 -29.33 -13.87 12.60
CA THR A 188 -28.74 -12.58 12.99
C THR A 188 -27.22 -12.65 12.88
N ALA A 189 -26.60 -11.62 12.30
CA ALA A 189 -25.16 -11.43 12.41
C ALA A 189 -24.79 -11.35 13.90
N VAL A 190 -23.94 -12.27 14.36
CA VAL A 190 -23.49 -12.38 15.76
C VAL A 190 -22.25 -11.53 15.96
#